data_AF-A0A175RHM1-F1
#
_entry.id   AF-A0A175RHM1-F1
#
_cell.length_a   1.000
_cell.length_b   1.000
_cell.length_c   1.000
_cell.angle_alpha   90.00
_cell.angle_beta   90.00
_cell.angle_gamma   90.00
#
_symmetry.space_group_name_H-M   'P 1'
#
loop_
_entity.id
_entity.type
_entity.pdbx_description
1 polymer ?
#
loop_
_entity_poly.entity_id
_entity_poly.type
_entity_poly.pdbx_seq_one_letter_code
_entity_poly.pdbx_strand_id
1 'polypeptide(L)'
;MASAASAPPAPSVVVDDHSLSRVPRSARYGWFQVAVQRFGQISALSQFLLGATLGFGMGFWEAFWAITLGAVILEIVSVFVGVIGMREGLNTSVIARWTGFGKAGSALVGLAIGLSLIGWFGIQSGVSAAGLVAILPVLPAWAWSLVFGLVVTAIVLRGFHSMQWLANVTVPLFLVLVGWAVVVELSTHSIAELVAKAPAGPELSFVAGTTLVAGGFIVGAVIT
;
A
#
# COMPACT_ATOMS: atom_id res chain seq x y z
N MET A 1 -24.40 50.62 5.78
CA MET A 1 -24.43 49.14 5.63
C MET A 1 -23.05 48.63 6.00
N ALA A 2 -22.94 47.98 7.16
CA ALA A 2 -21.67 47.55 7.74
C ALA A 2 -21.12 46.32 6.99
N SER A 3 -19.84 46.40 6.63
CA SER A 3 -19.05 45.30 6.07
C SER A 3 -18.87 44.23 7.15
N ALA A 4 -19.39 43.03 6.91
CA ALA A 4 -19.16 41.88 7.77
C ALA A 4 -17.73 41.36 7.54
N ALA A 5 -16.85 41.63 8.50
CA ALA A 5 -15.52 41.03 8.55
C ALA A 5 -15.65 39.51 8.76
N SER A 6 -15.15 38.72 7.82
CA SER A 6 -15.08 37.27 7.96
C SER A 6 -14.07 36.91 9.06
N ALA A 7 -14.52 36.15 10.05
CA ALA A 7 -13.67 35.64 11.12
C ALA A 7 -12.51 34.80 10.54
N PRO A 8 -11.29 34.88 11.12
CA PRO A 8 -10.18 34.04 10.70
C PRO A 8 -10.52 32.56 10.95
N PRO A 9 -10.17 31.64 10.03
CA PRO A 9 -10.45 30.23 10.20
C PRO A 9 -9.75 29.70 11.47
N ALA A 10 -10.48 28.92 12.27
CA ALA A 10 -9.90 28.21 13.40
C ALA A 10 -8.73 27.33 12.92
N PRO A 11 -7.64 27.21 13.69
CA PRO A 11 -6.54 26.32 13.32
C PRO A 11 -7.07 24.89 13.23
N SER A 12 -7.24 24.37 12.02
CA SER A 12 -7.63 22.99 11.80
C SER A 12 -6.44 22.11 12.16
N VAL A 13 -6.62 21.21 13.13
CA VAL A 13 -5.61 20.19 13.49
C VAL A 13 -5.32 19.26 12.29
N VAL A 14 -6.27 19.19 11.34
CA VAL A 14 -6.19 18.45 10.09
C VAL A 14 -5.79 19.40 8.96
N VAL A 15 -4.68 19.09 8.28
CA VAL A 15 -4.30 19.75 7.03
C VAL A 15 -5.18 19.16 5.92
N ASP A 16 -6.01 19.98 5.27
CA ASP A 16 -6.81 19.51 4.12
C ASP A 16 -5.91 19.29 2.92
N ASP A 17 -5.68 18.03 2.58
CA ASP A 17 -4.79 17.59 1.50
C ASP A 17 -5.55 17.37 0.18
N HIS A 18 -6.52 18.25 -0.09
CA HIS A 18 -7.38 18.20 -1.28
C HIS A 18 -8.12 16.86 -1.45
N SER A 19 -8.63 16.29 -0.35
CA SER A 19 -9.23 14.95 -0.33
C SER A 19 -10.45 14.79 -1.24
N LEU A 20 -11.26 15.85 -1.39
CA LEU A 20 -12.49 15.89 -2.21
C LEU A 20 -12.49 16.99 -3.27
N SER A 21 -11.40 17.75 -3.36
CA SER A 21 -11.25 18.87 -4.29
C SER A 21 -10.12 18.61 -5.27
N ARG A 22 -10.11 19.35 -6.38
CA ARG A 22 -9.07 19.19 -7.39
C ARG A 22 -7.75 19.75 -6.89
N VAL A 23 -6.68 18.97 -6.93
CA VAL A 23 -5.32 19.41 -6.52
C VAL A 23 -4.82 20.49 -7.48
N PRO A 24 -4.56 21.73 -7.02
CA PRO A 24 -3.99 22.80 -7.83
C PRO A 24 -2.61 22.41 -8.39
N ARG A 25 -2.25 22.88 -9.59
CA ARG A 25 -0.96 22.55 -10.22
C ARG A 25 0.26 22.90 -9.33
N SER A 26 0.18 23.99 -8.57
CA SER A 26 1.23 24.43 -7.64
C SER A 26 1.38 23.54 -6.40
N ALA A 27 0.36 22.73 -6.08
CA ALA A 27 0.35 21.82 -4.93
C ALA A 27 0.62 20.36 -5.33
N ARG A 28 0.94 20.10 -6.60
CA ARG A 28 1.26 18.74 -7.09
C ARG A 28 2.70 18.37 -6.75
N TYR A 29 2.90 17.15 -6.31
CA TYR A 29 4.22 16.59 -6.01
C TYR A 29 4.94 16.12 -7.28
N GLY A 30 6.28 16.18 -7.25
CA GLY A 30 7.12 15.70 -8.34
C GLY A 30 7.13 14.18 -8.44
N TRP A 31 7.45 13.66 -9.63
CA TRP A 31 7.47 12.22 -9.91
C TRP A 31 8.31 11.43 -8.90
N PHE A 32 9.49 11.92 -8.54
CA PHE A 32 10.39 11.21 -7.62
C PHE A 32 9.79 11.05 -6.22
N GLN A 33 9.14 12.08 -5.68
CA GLN A 33 8.49 12.01 -4.36
C GLN A 33 7.37 10.97 -4.38
N VAL A 34 6.51 11.04 -5.39
CA VAL A 34 5.41 10.07 -5.58
C VAL A 34 5.96 8.66 -5.77
N ALA A 35 7.04 8.48 -6.54
CA ALA A 35 7.66 7.18 -6.76
C ALA A 35 8.21 6.59 -5.45
N VAL A 36 8.93 7.36 -4.63
CA VAL A 36 9.44 6.88 -3.33
C VAL A 36 8.30 6.49 -2.39
N GLN A 37 7.22 7.29 -2.36
CA GLN A 37 6.03 6.98 -1.58
C GLN A 37 5.38 5.66 -2.06
N ARG A 38 5.31 5.43 -3.38
CA ARG A 38 4.79 4.19 -3.97
C ARG A 38 5.67 2.99 -3.66
N PHE A 39 6.98 3.12 -3.75
CA PHE A 39 7.91 2.06 -3.32
C PHE A 39 7.69 1.72 -1.84
N GLY A 40 7.43 2.71 -1.00
CA GLY A 40 7.07 2.46 0.40
C GLY A 40 5.78 1.70 0.59
N GLN A 41 4.76 1.97 -0.23
CA GLN A 41 3.52 1.20 -0.23
C GLN A 41 3.75 -0.28 -0.60
N ILE A 42 4.62 -0.54 -1.57
CA ILE A 42 4.95 -1.91 -2.02
C ILE A 42 5.85 -2.63 -1.01
N SER A 43 6.63 -1.90 -0.21
CA SER A 43 7.53 -2.43 0.83
C SER A 43 6.79 -2.96 2.08
N ALA A 44 5.49 -3.20 1.98
CA ALA A 44 4.67 -3.74 3.05
C ALA A 44 5.03 -5.22 3.35
N LEU A 45 5.09 -5.59 4.63
CA LEU A 45 5.29 -6.99 5.06
C LEU A 45 4.28 -7.98 4.46
N SER A 46 3.07 -7.53 4.14
CA SER A 46 2.07 -8.34 3.43
C SER A 46 2.53 -8.81 2.05
N GLN A 47 3.35 -8.02 1.34
CA GLN A 47 3.91 -8.43 0.04
C GLN A 47 4.94 -9.56 0.20
N PHE A 48 5.68 -9.57 1.31
CA PHE A 48 6.60 -10.67 1.64
C PHE A 48 5.83 -11.93 2.01
N LEU A 49 4.74 -11.79 2.76
CA LEU A 49 3.87 -12.92 3.09
C LEU A 49 3.22 -13.52 1.83
N LEU A 50 2.80 -12.66 0.88
CA LEU A 50 2.33 -13.11 -0.43
C LEU A 50 3.43 -13.88 -1.17
N GLY A 51 4.65 -13.33 -1.26
CA GLY A 51 5.78 -14.02 -1.88
C GLY A 51 6.11 -15.37 -1.22
N ALA A 52 6.10 -15.42 0.12
CA ALA A 52 6.28 -16.65 0.89
C ALA A 52 5.16 -17.66 0.64
N THR A 53 3.92 -17.20 0.48
CA THR A 53 2.76 -18.05 0.18
C THR A 53 2.89 -18.68 -1.20
N LEU A 54 3.32 -17.91 -2.20
CA LEU A 54 3.61 -18.43 -3.54
C LEU A 54 4.77 -19.42 -3.52
N GLY A 55 5.88 -19.10 -2.83
CA GLY A 55 7.02 -20.01 -2.69
C GLY A 55 6.72 -21.28 -1.90
N PHE A 56 5.71 -21.25 -1.02
CA PHE A 56 5.25 -22.44 -0.30
C PHE A 56 4.41 -23.35 -1.19
N GLY A 57 3.60 -22.79 -2.10
CA GLY A 57 2.63 -23.54 -2.93
C GLY A 57 3.02 -23.75 -4.39
N MET A 58 4.12 -23.17 -4.88
CA MET A 58 4.51 -23.21 -6.30
C MET A 58 6.00 -23.48 -6.47
N GLY A 59 6.39 -24.11 -7.58
CA GLY A 59 7.79 -24.20 -7.96
C GLY A 59 8.37 -22.82 -8.28
N PHE A 60 9.70 -22.66 -8.22
CA PHE A 60 10.35 -21.36 -8.41
C PHE A 60 9.92 -20.65 -9.71
N TRP A 61 9.98 -21.35 -10.85
CA TRP A 61 9.66 -20.75 -12.14
C TRP A 61 8.16 -20.46 -12.32
N GLU A 62 7.29 -21.28 -11.74
CA GLU A 62 5.85 -21.03 -11.78
C GLU A 62 5.50 -19.80 -10.92
N ALA A 63 6.08 -19.69 -9.72
CA ALA A 63 5.95 -18.51 -8.86
C ALA A 63 6.48 -17.25 -9.56
N PHE A 64 7.67 -17.34 -10.16
CA PHE A 64 8.28 -16.23 -10.90
C PHE A 64 7.36 -15.70 -12.00
N TRP A 65 6.82 -16.59 -12.83
CA TRP A 65 5.93 -16.17 -13.92
C TRP A 65 4.56 -15.72 -13.43
N ALA A 66 4.03 -16.31 -12.35
CA ALA A 66 2.77 -15.88 -11.76
C ALA A 66 2.88 -14.47 -11.15
N ILE A 67 3.99 -14.19 -10.45
CA ILE A 67 4.32 -12.84 -9.95
C ILE A 67 4.47 -11.88 -11.11
N THR A 68 5.23 -12.25 -12.13
CA THR A 68 5.47 -11.38 -13.30
C THR A 68 4.17 -11.04 -14.01
N LEU A 69 3.33 -12.02 -14.31
CA LEU A 69 2.05 -11.80 -15.00
C LEU A 69 1.08 -10.99 -14.13
N GLY A 70 0.99 -11.30 -12.84
CA GLY A 70 0.14 -10.56 -11.91
C GLY A 70 0.57 -9.10 -11.78
N ALA A 71 1.88 -8.84 -11.71
CA ALA A 71 2.46 -7.50 -11.69
C ALA A 71 2.19 -6.74 -12.99
N VAL A 72 2.32 -7.39 -14.15
CA VAL A 72 2.00 -6.75 -15.45
C VAL A 72 0.53 -6.33 -15.52
N ILE A 73 -0.40 -7.20 -15.12
CA ILE A 73 -1.84 -6.88 -15.09
C ILE A 73 -2.09 -5.67 -14.17
N LEU A 74 -1.48 -5.69 -12.98
CA LEU A 74 -1.60 -4.62 -12.00
C LEU A 74 -1.02 -3.30 -12.50
N GLU A 75 0.14 -3.32 -13.16
CA GLU A 75 0.78 -2.13 -13.72
C GLU A 75 -0.04 -1.51 -14.84
N ILE A 76 -0.64 -2.33 -15.71
CA ILE A 76 -1.53 -1.82 -16.76
C ILE A 76 -2.68 -1.02 -16.13
N VAL A 77 -3.33 -1.56 -15.09
CA VAL A 77 -4.41 -0.85 -14.38
C VAL A 77 -3.87 0.41 -13.68
N SER A 78 -2.74 0.30 -12.99
CA SER A 78 -2.10 1.40 -12.26
C SER A 78 -1.73 2.57 -13.18
N VAL A 79 -1.19 2.29 -14.37
CA VAL A 79 -0.84 3.30 -15.37
C VAL A 79 -2.09 4.01 -15.86
N PHE A 80 -3.15 3.29 -16.22
CA PHE A 80 -4.38 3.92 -16.69
C PHE A 80 -5.02 4.80 -15.61
N VAL A 81 -5.18 4.28 -14.39
CA VAL A 81 -5.77 5.04 -13.28
C VAL A 81 -4.87 6.23 -12.91
N GLY A 82 -3.56 6.03 -12.80
CA GLY A 82 -2.61 7.08 -12.45
C GLY A 82 -2.54 8.20 -13.48
N VAL A 83 -2.61 7.90 -14.77
CA VAL A 83 -2.69 8.92 -15.84
C VAL A 83 -3.98 9.72 -15.73
N ILE A 84 -5.11 9.07 -15.46
CA ILE A 84 -6.40 9.72 -15.26
C ILE A 84 -6.35 10.63 -14.01
N GLY A 85 -5.87 10.11 -12.88
CA GLY A 85 -5.73 10.83 -11.61
C GLY A 85 -4.80 12.05 -11.74
N MET A 86 -3.67 11.92 -12.43
CA MET A 86 -2.74 13.03 -12.68
C MET A 86 -3.36 14.12 -13.55
N ARG A 87 -4.09 13.75 -14.61
CA ARG A 87 -4.74 14.71 -15.51
C ARG A 87 -5.88 15.44 -14.80
N GLU A 88 -6.76 14.71 -14.13
CA GLU A 88 -7.92 15.28 -13.46
C GLU A 88 -7.60 15.95 -12.12
N GLY A 89 -6.52 15.55 -11.45
CA GLY A 89 -6.17 16.02 -10.11
C GLY A 89 -7.21 15.67 -9.06
N LEU A 90 -7.94 14.56 -9.24
CA LEU A 90 -9.01 14.08 -8.36
C LEU A 90 -8.74 12.62 -8.04
N ASN A 91 -9.17 12.17 -6.86
CA ASN A 91 -9.10 10.75 -6.52
C ASN A 91 -10.09 9.92 -7.36
N THR A 92 -9.79 8.64 -7.56
CA THR A 92 -10.58 7.72 -8.40
C THR A 92 -12.05 7.63 -8.01
N SER A 93 -12.37 7.63 -6.71
CA SER A 93 -13.75 7.56 -6.24
C SER A 93 -14.57 8.80 -6.67
N VAL A 94 -13.94 9.98 -6.69
CA VAL A 94 -14.57 11.23 -7.12
C VAL A 94 -14.71 11.25 -8.64
N ILE A 95 -13.69 10.80 -9.38
CA ILE A 95 -13.74 10.68 -10.85
C ILE A 95 -14.87 9.76 -11.30
N ALA A 96 -15.16 8.70 -10.54
CA ALA A 96 -16.23 7.75 -10.85
C ALA A 96 -17.61 8.42 -11.04
N ARG A 97 -17.82 9.60 -10.44
CA ARG A 97 -19.06 10.37 -10.58
C ARG A 97 -19.39 10.71 -12.04
N TRP A 98 -18.37 10.94 -12.86
CA TRP A 98 -18.51 11.36 -14.25
C TRP A 98 -18.22 10.24 -15.26
N THR A 99 -17.92 9.03 -14.81
CA THR A 99 -17.67 7.85 -15.66
C THR A 99 -18.85 6.87 -15.68
N GLY A 100 -20.07 7.37 -15.47
CA GLY A 100 -21.31 6.60 -15.59
C GLY A 100 -21.96 6.17 -14.26
N PHE A 101 -21.26 6.31 -13.12
CA PHE A 101 -21.81 5.91 -11.81
C PHE A 101 -22.67 7.00 -11.13
N GLY A 102 -22.55 8.25 -11.57
CA GLY A 102 -23.24 9.38 -10.93
C GLY A 102 -22.82 9.58 -9.46
N LYS A 103 -23.54 10.43 -8.74
CA LYS A 103 -23.18 10.78 -7.34
C LYS A 103 -23.33 9.58 -6.39
N ALA A 104 -24.41 8.81 -6.53
CA ALA A 104 -24.68 7.66 -5.67
C ALA A 104 -23.71 6.50 -5.92
N GLY A 105 -23.45 6.15 -7.19
CA GLY A 105 -22.50 5.07 -7.50
C GLY A 105 -21.05 5.43 -7.16
N SER A 106 -20.65 6.69 -7.34
CA SER A 106 -19.35 7.20 -6.87
C SER A 106 -19.18 7.05 -5.36
N ALA A 107 -20.25 7.27 -4.57
CA ALA A 107 -20.22 7.04 -3.13
C ALA A 107 -20.05 5.55 -2.78
N LEU A 108 -20.70 4.64 -3.51
CA LEU A 108 -20.51 3.19 -3.34
C LEU A 108 -19.09 2.75 -3.66
N VAL A 109 -18.49 3.28 -4.74
CA VAL A 109 -17.08 3.04 -5.08
C VAL A 109 -16.16 3.53 -3.96
N GLY A 110 -16.39 4.75 -3.45
CA GLY A 110 -15.65 5.29 -2.32
C GLY A 110 -15.79 4.45 -1.05
N LEU A 111 -16.99 3.95 -0.75
CA LEU A 111 -17.25 3.06 0.38
C LEU A 111 -16.50 1.73 0.24
N ALA A 112 -16.54 1.11 -0.94
CA ALA A 112 -15.84 -0.15 -1.20
C ALA A 112 -14.31 0.00 -1.01
N ILE A 113 -13.74 1.09 -1.55
CA ILE A 113 -12.33 1.43 -1.35
C ILE A 113 -12.06 1.65 0.14
N GLY A 114 -12.88 2.45 0.82
CA GLY A 114 -12.72 2.76 2.24
C GLY A 114 -12.74 1.51 3.14
N LEU A 115 -13.70 0.62 2.93
CA LEU A 115 -13.77 -0.66 3.66
C LEU A 115 -12.55 -1.53 3.41
N SER A 116 -12.07 -1.59 2.16
CA SER A 116 -10.86 -2.32 1.84
C SER A 116 -9.63 -1.74 2.53
N LEU A 117 -9.47 -0.42 2.55
CA LEU A 117 -8.36 0.25 3.22
C LEU A 117 -8.38 0.03 4.73
N ILE A 118 -9.56 0.02 5.36
CA ILE A 118 -9.71 -0.33 6.78
C ILE A 118 -9.23 -1.78 7.04
N GLY A 119 -9.64 -2.72 6.17
CA GLY A 119 -9.19 -4.11 6.26
C GLY A 119 -7.67 -4.25 6.13
N TRP A 120 -7.08 -3.60 5.12
CA TRP A 120 -5.63 -3.60 4.93
C TRP A 120 -4.88 -2.93 6.08
N PHE A 121 -5.41 -1.83 6.62
CA PHE A 121 -4.85 -1.20 7.81
C PHE A 121 -4.82 -2.16 9.02
N GLY A 122 -5.90 -2.93 9.21
CA GLY A 122 -5.98 -3.98 10.22
C GLY A 122 -4.92 -5.08 10.03
N ILE A 123 -4.79 -5.61 8.81
CA ILE A 123 -3.78 -6.62 8.48
C ILE A 123 -2.36 -6.11 8.76
N GLN A 124 -2.04 -4.90 8.30
CA GLN A 124 -0.71 -4.31 8.49
C GLN A 124 -0.42 -4.06 9.98
N SER A 125 -1.41 -3.61 10.74
CA SER A 125 -1.27 -3.41 12.18
C SER A 125 -1.06 -4.74 12.91
N GLY A 126 -1.78 -5.80 12.54
CA GLY A 126 -1.64 -7.13 13.11
C GLY A 126 -0.28 -7.76 12.82
N VAL A 127 0.20 -7.68 11.57
CA VAL A 127 1.52 -8.20 11.19
C VAL A 127 2.63 -7.43 11.91
N SER A 128 2.52 -6.10 12.01
CA SER A 128 3.48 -5.28 12.76
C SER A 128 3.49 -5.62 14.24
N ALA A 129 2.31 -5.84 14.84
CA ALA A 129 2.19 -6.24 16.23
C ALA A 129 2.79 -7.62 16.51
N ALA A 130 2.61 -8.59 15.61
CA ALA A 130 3.24 -9.90 15.74
C ALA A 130 4.78 -9.78 15.76
N GLY A 131 5.35 -8.93 14.88
CA GLY A 131 6.77 -8.61 14.91
C GLY A 131 7.21 -7.93 16.22
N LEU A 132 6.43 -6.98 16.72
CA LEU A 132 6.71 -6.29 17.98
C LEU A 132 6.65 -7.21 19.20
N VAL A 133 5.69 -8.15 19.24
CA VAL A 133 5.64 -9.18 20.30
C VAL A 133 6.90 -10.04 20.28
N ALA A 134 7.38 -10.43 19.09
CA ALA A 134 8.54 -11.29 18.96
C ALA A 134 9.85 -10.62 19.45
N ILE A 135 10.00 -9.30 19.28
CA ILE A 135 11.20 -8.57 19.69
C ILE A 135 11.08 -7.89 21.06
N LEU A 136 9.85 -7.53 21.47
CA LEU A 136 9.56 -6.81 22.71
C LEU A 136 8.26 -7.36 23.34
N PRO A 137 8.35 -8.50 24.06
CA PRO A 137 7.20 -9.23 24.60
C PRO A 137 6.62 -8.58 25.88
N VAL A 138 6.52 -7.25 25.91
CA VAL A 138 6.00 -6.47 27.05
C VAL A 138 4.50 -6.20 26.95
N LEU A 139 3.92 -6.30 25.75
CA LEU A 139 2.48 -6.16 25.50
C LEU A 139 1.98 -7.34 24.65
N PRO A 140 0.71 -7.76 24.83
CA PRO A 140 0.08 -8.73 23.94
C PRO A 140 -0.16 -8.15 22.54
N ALA A 141 -0.31 -9.02 21.54
CA ALA A 141 -0.46 -8.61 20.14
C ALA A 141 -1.59 -7.59 19.90
N TRP A 142 -2.75 -7.76 20.52
CA TRP A 142 -3.87 -6.81 20.34
C TRP A 142 -3.52 -5.40 20.84
N ALA A 143 -2.76 -5.28 21.93
CA ALA A 143 -2.35 -4.00 22.49
C ALA A 143 -1.28 -3.36 21.61
N TRP A 144 -0.31 -4.14 21.12
CA TRP A 144 0.66 -3.66 20.13
C TRP A 144 -0.01 -3.18 18.84
N SER A 145 -1.04 -3.88 18.35
CA SER A 145 -1.81 -3.46 17.17
C SER A 145 -2.48 -2.10 17.39
N LEU A 146 -3.05 -1.86 18.57
CA LEU A 146 -3.66 -0.57 18.90
C LEU A 146 -2.61 0.55 18.99
N VAL A 147 -1.50 0.31 19.69
CA VAL A 147 -0.41 1.29 19.81
C VAL A 147 0.14 1.65 18.44
N PHE A 148 0.48 0.65 17.63
CA PHE A 148 0.99 0.85 16.28
C PHE A 148 -0.01 1.61 15.40
N GLY A 149 -1.28 1.18 15.40
CA GLY A 149 -2.34 1.83 14.64
C GLY A 149 -2.51 3.30 15.03
N LEU A 150 -2.56 3.62 16.32
CA LEU A 150 -2.69 5.00 16.81
C LEU A 150 -1.49 5.87 16.41
N VAL A 151 -0.27 5.34 16.46
CA VAL A 151 0.94 6.06 16.03
C VAL A 151 0.86 6.36 14.54
N VAL A 152 0.51 5.38 13.70
CA VAL A 152 0.35 5.58 12.26
C VAL A 152 -0.74 6.59 11.96
N THR A 153 -1.91 6.50 12.63
CA THR A 153 -2.99 7.48 12.47
C THR A 153 -2.53 8.90 12.83
N ALA A 154 -1.79 9.08 13.94
CA ALA A 154 -1.27 10.38 14.34
C ALA A 154 -0.30 10.99 13.31
N ILE A 155 0.49 10.15 12.63
CA ILE A 155 1.38 10.58 11.54
C ILE A 155 0.56 11.00 10.32
N VAL A 156 -0.43 10.19 9.92
CA VAL A 156 -1.28 10.46 8.74
C VAL A 156 -2.11 11.72 8.91
N LEU A 157 -2.57 12.04 10.13
CA LEU A 157 -3.32 13.27 10.43
C LEU A 157 -2.53 14.55 10.11
N ARG A 158 -1.20 14.48 10.03
CA ARG A 158 -0.34 15.61 9.63
C ARG A 158 -0.20 15.78 8.10
N GLY A 159 -0.91 14.98 7.31
CA GLY A 159 -0.96 15.09 5.84
C GLY A 159 0.20 14.43 5.10
N PHE A 160 0.19 14.56 3.77
CA PHE A 160 1.10 13.86 2.85
C PHE A 160 2.57 14.13 3.12
N HIS A 161 2.94 15.36 3.50
CA HIS A 161 4.33 15.70 3.79
C HIS A 161 4.91 14.84 4.93
N SER A 162 4.13 14.60 5.99
CA SER A 162 4.57 13.74 7.11
C SER A 162 4.74 12.29 6.67
N MET A 163 3.84 11.81 5.81
CA MET A 163 3.92 10.45 5.25
C MET A 163 5.15 10.29 4.34
N GLN A 164 5.43 11.28 3.50
CA GLN A 164 6.59 11.29 2.60
C GLN A 164 7.90 11.29 3.39
N TRP A 165 8.02 12.11 4.42
CA TRP A 165 9.22 12.15 5.25
C TRP A 165 9.48 10.79 5.90
N LEU A 166 8.42 10.16 6.44
CA LEU A 166 8.52 8.83 7.03
C LEU A 166 8.98 7.81 5.97
N ALA A 167 8.35 7.78 4.80
CA ALA A 167 8.71 6.87 3.72
C ALA A 167 10.16 7.04 3.26
N ASN A 168 10.65 8.28 3.15
CA ASN A 168 12.03 8.56 2.76
C ASN A 168 13.07 7.95 3.72
N VAL A 169 12.69 7.69 4.98
CA VAL A 169 13.56 7.06 5.99
C VAL A 169 13.29 5.55 6.08
N THR A 170 12.03 5.16 6.21
CA THR A 170 11.66 3.76 6.46
C THR A 170 11.90 2.86 5.25
N VAL A 171 11.71 3.36 4.03
CA VAL A 171 11.87 2.56 2.82
C VAL A 171 13.32 2.17 2.58
N PRO A 172 14.32 3.08 2.61
CA PRO A 172 15.72 2.68 2.49
C PRO A 172 16.16 1.72 3.60
N LEU A 173 15.78 1.99 4.85
CA LEU A 173 16.10 1.11 5.98
C LEU A 173 15.52 -0.30 5.79
N PHE A 174 14.28 -0.37 5.33
CA PHE A 174 13.62 -1.63 5.05
C PHE A 174 14.30 -2.40 3.91
N LEU A 175 14.67 -1.72 2.82
CA LEU A 175 15.40 -2.35 1.71
C LEU A 175 16.77 -2.89 2.14
N VAL A 176 17.49 -2.16 3.01
CA VAL A 176 18.76 -2.63 3.59
C VAL A 176 18.53 -3.89 4.43
N LEU A 177 17.50 -3.89 5.30
CA LEU A 177 17.16 -5.05 6.12
C LEU A 177 16.81 -6.28 5.27
N VAL A 178 15.98 -6.11 4.23
CA VAL A 178 15.59 -7.18 3.31
C VAL A 178 16.80 -7.70 2.54
N GLY A 179 17.63 -6.81 2.00
CA GLY A 179 18.85 -7.19 1.30
C GLY A 179 19.80 -7.98 2.19
N TRP A 180 19.97 -7.56 3.44
CA TRP A 180 20.74 -8.29 4.43
C TRP A 180 20.15 -9.67 4.72
N ALA A 181 18.84 -9.77 4.97
CA ALA A 181 18.17 -11.05 5.24
C ALA A 181 18.33 -12.04 4.08
N VAL A 182 18.19 -11.57 2.83
CA VAL A 182 18.40 -12.39 1.63
C VAL A 182 19.85 -12.88 1.54
N VAL A 183 20.84 -12.00 1.77
CA VAL A 183 22.26 -12.39 1.73
C VAL A 183 22.59 -13.43 2.80
N VAL A 184 22.07 -13.27 4.02
CA VAL A 184 22.26 -14.25 5.10
C VAL A 184 21.66 -15.60 4.71
N GLU A 185 20.43 -15.62 4.21
CA GLU A 185 19.75 -16.88 3.87
C GLU A 185 20.39 -17.60 2.67
N LEU A 186 20.86 -16.84 1.67
CA LEU A 186 21.58 -17.39 0.52
C LEU A 186 23.04 -17.78 0.84
N SER A 187 23.58 -17.36 1.98
CA SER A 187 24.91 -17.82 2.44
C SER A 187 24.87 -19.24 3.02
N THR A 188 23.70 -19.68 3.47
CA THR A 188 23.47 -21.01 4.05
C THR A 188 22.79 -21.98 3.08
N HIS A 189 22.25 -21.50 1.96
CA HIS A 189 21.53 -22.30 0.97
C HIS A 189 22.04 -22.09 -0.47
N SER A 190 22.09 -23.17 -1.24
CA SER A 190 22.38 -23.12 -2.67
C SER A 190 21.17 -22.57 -3.46
N ILE A 191 21.38 -21.54 -4.28
CA ILE A 191 20.34 -21.01 -5.19
C ILE A 191 19.84 -22.12 -6.12
N ALA A 192 20.72 -22.97 -6.62
CA ALA A 192 20.34 -24.07 -7.52
C ALA A 192 19.41 -25.07 -6.82
N GLU A 193 19.66 -25.36 -5.54
CA GLU A 193 18.80 -26.23 -4.74
C GLU A 193 17.45 -25.57 -4.49
N LEU A 194 17.42 -24.28 -4.15
CA LEU A 194 16.17 -23.53 -3.93
C LEU A 194 15.30 -23.48 -5.18
N VAL A 195 15.91 -23.31 -6.37
CA VAL A 195 15.19 -23.28 -7.65
C VAL A 195 14.63 -24.66 -8.02
N ALA A 196 15.36 -25.74 -7.69
CA ALA A 196 14.94 -27.11 -8.01
C ALA A 196 13.99 -27.72 -6.97
N LYS A 197 13.81 -27.07 -5.81
CA LYS A 197 13.01 -27.59 -4.70
C LYS A 197 11.53 -27.63 -5.06
N ALA A 198 10.88 -28.76 -4.78
CA ALA A 198 9.43 -28.89 -4.90
C ALA A 198 8.71 -28.01 -3.85
N PRO A 199 7.46 -27.57 -4.14
CA PRO A 199 6.64 -26.84 -3.18
C PRO A 199 6.50 -27.62 -1.87
N ALA A 200 6.57 -26.92 -0.74
CA ALA A 200 6.44 -27.55 0.59
C ALA A 200 4.98 -27.69 1.05
N GLY A 201 4.08 -26.93 0.43
CA GLY A 201 2.67 -26.85 0.77
C GLY A 201 1.75 -27.47 -0.27
N PRO A 202 0.42 -27.31 -0.07
CA PRO A 202 -0.56 -27.65 -1.09
C PRO A 202 -0.26 -26.89 -2.39
N GLU A 203 -0.33 -27.59 -3.52
CA GLU A 203 -0.08 -26.99 -4.82
C GLU A 203 -1.06 -25.83 -5.10
N LEU A 204 -0.50 -24.70 -5.49
CA LEU A 204 -1.23 -23.52 -5.91
C LEU A 204 -1.15 -23.41 -7.44
N SER A 205 -2.30 -23.34 -8.10
CA SER A 205 -2.32 -23.22 -9.56
C SER A 205 -1.71 -21.89 -10.03
N PHE A 206 -1.14 -21.89 -11.23
CA PHE A 206 -0.57 -20.70 -11.86
C PHE A 206 -1.57 -19.51 -11.90
N VAL A 207 -2.83 -19.79 -12.24
CA VAL A 207 -3.89 -18.78 -12.30
C VAL A 207 -4.23 -18.24 -10.91
N ALA A 208 -4.28 -19.10 -9.90
CA ALA A 208 -4.52 -18.67 -8.51
C ALA A 208 -3.37 -17.78 -8.01
N GLY A 209 -2.11 -18.18 -8.26
CA GLY A 209 -0.95 -17.37 -7.91
C GLY A 209 -0.96 -15.99 -8.59
N THR A 210 -1.22 -15.96 -9.89
CA THR A 210 -1.34 -14.71 -10.67
C THR A 210 -2.44 -13.80 -10.11
N THR A 211 -3.59 -14.38 -9.77
CA THR A 211 -4.74 -13.65 -9.22
C THR A 211 -4.46 -13.12 -7.82
N LEU A 212 -3.74 -13.88 -6.98
CA LEU A 212 -3.32 -13.40 -5.66
C LEU A 212 -2.41 -12.18 -5.76
N VAL A 213 -1.50 -12.16 -6.73
CA VAL A 213 -0.59 -11.03 -6.96
C VAL A 213 -1.35 -9.80 -7.45
N ALA A 214 -2.13 -9.94 -8.53
CA ALA A 214 -2.88 -8.82 -9.09
C ALA A 214 -3.96 -8.31 -8.11
N GLY A 215 -4.75 -9.23 -7.55
CA GLY A 215 -5.85 -8.92 -6.64
C GLY A 215 -5.39 -8.41 -5.27
N GLY A 216 -4.26 -8.93 -4.76
CA GLY A 216 -3.70 -8.53 -3.47
C GLY A 216 -3.29 -7.06 -3.40
N PHE A 217 -3.03 -6.42 -4.55
CA PHE A 217 -2.62 -5.01 -4.60
C PHE A 217 -3.53 -4.12 -5.46
N ILE A 218 -4.64 -4.65 -5.99
CA ILE A 218 -5.52 -3.91 -6.91
C ILE A 218 -6.10 -2.64 -6.27
N VAL A 219 -6.36 -2.67 -4.96
CA VAL A 219 -6.84 -1.50 -4.20
C VAL A 219 -5.75 -0.43 -4.17
N GLY A 220 -4.49 -0.82 -4.02
CA GLY A 220 -3.34 0.05 -4.09
C GLY A 220 -3.21 0.77 -5.45
N ALA A 221 -3.60 0.10 -6.54
CA ALA A 221 -3.64 0.70 -7.88
C ALA A 221 -4.74 1.76 -8.00
N VAL A 222 -5.96 1.48 -7.51
CA VAL A 222 -7.11 2.38 -7.70
C VAL A 222 -7.13 3.59 -6.76
N ILE A 223 -6.37 3.57 -5.67
CA ILE A 223 -6.17 4.75 -4.80
C ILE A 223 -5.04 5.68 -5.29
N THR A 224 -4.61 5.50 -6.55
CA THR A 224 -3.58 6.32 -7.19
C THR A 224 -4.11 7.61 -7.77
#